data_AF-A0A7J5RQU2-F1
#
_entry.id   AF-A0A7J5RQU2-F1
#
_cell.length_a   1.000
_cell.length_b   1.000
_cell.length_c   1.000
_cell.angle_alpha   90.00
_cell.angle_beta   90.00
_cell.angle_gamma   90.00
#
_symmetry.space_group_name_H-M   'P 1'
#
loop_
_entity.id
_entity.type
_entity.pdbx_description
1 polymer ?
#
loop_
_entity_poly.entity_id
_entity_poly.type
_entity_poly.pdbx_seq_one_letter_code
_entity_poly.pdbx_strand_id
1 'polypeptide(L)'
;LGTIQPSQADYFQTVKGGGHGDYRLIALAPASVQEMADFVGIAFDLAFKYRNPAIILADGVIGQMMEKVVLPEQRTRLTDEEVIARCPWATTGRTHHRTPNIITSLELDPAEMEKRNIHLQKKYAEIEENEVRFEELHCEDAEYLIVAFGSCARIAQKAMEMAREEGIKVGLLRPITLWPFPSKAIAARAAQVKGILTVELNAGQMVEDVRLAVECKVPVEHFGRLGGIVPDPDEVITALKEKLIK
;
A
#
# COMPACT_ATOMS: atom_id res chain seq x y z
N LEU A 1 15.67 9.28 -12.52
CA LEU A 1 14.36 9.09 -13.20
C LEU A 1 14.60 8.68 -14.65
N GLY A 2 13.75 7.82 -15.21
CA GLY A 2 13.83 7.40 -16.62
C GLY A 2 14.75 6.20 -16.91
N THR A 3 15.08 5.41 -15.88
CA THR A 3 15.78 4.12 -16.05
C THR A 3 14.78 2.96 -16.00
N ILE A 4 15.13 1.83 -16.60
CA ILE A 4 14.36 0.57 -16.51
C ILE A 4 14.62 -0.19 -15.20
N GLN A 5 15.55 0.29 -14.38
CA GLN A 5 15.95 -0.36 -13.14
C GLN A 5 14.90 -0.14 -12.04
N PRO A 6 14.75 -1.08 -11.09
CA PRO A 6 13.70 -1.04 -10.09
C PRO A 6 13.92 0.03 -9.01
N SER A 7 12.83 0.57 -8.46
CA SER A 7 12.84 1.46 -7.30
C SER A 7 11.47 1.51 -6.64
N GLN A 8 11.45 1.78 -5.34
CA GLN A 8 10.26 2.02 -4.53
C GLN A 8 10.23 3.45 -3.98
N ALA A 9 10.86 4.40 -4.66
CA ALA A 9 11.06 5.77 -4.18
C ALA A 9 9.83 6.70 -4.32
N ASP A 10 8.73 6.21 -4.86
CA ASP A 10 7.48 6.97 -5.02
C ASP A 10 6.47 6.72 -3.87
N TYR A 11 6.90 6.04 -2.80
CA TYR A 11 6.07 5.71 -1.64
C TYR A 11 5.47 6.97 -1.00
N PHE A 12 6.27 7.99 -0.67
CA PHE A 12 5.77 9.23 -0.07
C PHE A 12 4.81 9.98 -0.98
N GLN A 13 5.16 10.14 -2.27
CA GLN A 13 4.27 10.78 -3.24
C GLN A 13 2.89 10.10 -3.26
N THR A 14 2.89 8.77 -3.14
CA THR A 14 1.70 7.94 -3.20
C THR A 14 0.87 8.00 -1.91
N VAL A 15 1.50 7.86 -0.74
CA VAL A 15 0.79 7.69 0.55
C VAL A 15 0.66 8.97 1.37
N LYS A 16 1.59 9.91 1.24
CA LYS A 16 1.59 11.21 1.91
C LYS A 16 1.06 12.32 1.01
N GLY A 17 1.07 12.09 -0.31
CA GLY A 17 0.67 13.05 -1.33
C GLY A 17 1.88 13.67 -2.04
N GLY A 18 1.63 14.19 -3.24
CA GLY A 18 2.58 14.94 -4.06
C GLY A 18 1.98 16.20 -4.70
N GLY A 19 0.72 16.50 -4.36
CA GLY A 19 -0.02 17.70 -4.79
C GLY A 19 -0.52 18.51 -3.60
N HIS A 20 -1.47 19.42 -3.85
CA HIS A 20 -2.08 20.26 -2.83
C HIS A 20 -3.33 19.62 -2.21
N GLY A 21 -3.59 19.95 -0.94
CA GLY A 21 -4.77 19.52 -0.19
C GLY A 21 -4.60 18.22 0.57
N ASP A 22 -5.53 17.94 1.47
CA ASP A 22 -5.51 16.78 2.37
C ASP A 22 -6.06 15.52 1.69
N TYR A 23 -5.66 15.27 0.44
CA TYR A 23 -6.16 14.14 -0.34
C TYR A 23 -5.43 12.86 0.02
N ARG A 24 -6.10 11.73 -0.25
CA ARG A 24 -5.52 10.39 -0.08
C ARG A 24 -5.83 9.52 -1.28
N LEU A 25 -4.90 8.63 -1.61
CA LEU A 25 -5.04 7.64 -2.67
C LEU A 25 -5.09 6.26 -2.03
N ILE A 26 -6.09 5.45 -2.41
CA ILE A 26 -6.10 4.03 -2.01
C ILE A 26 -4.96 3.34 -2.77
N ALA A 27 -3.87 3.03 -2.08
CA ALA A 27 -2.61 2.60 -2.69
C ALA A 27 -2.37 1.11 -2.45
N LEU A 28 -2.48 0.31 -3.52
CA LEU A 28 -2.24 -1.13 -3.53
C LEU A 28 -0.81 -1.42 -4.00
N ALA A 29 -0.10 -2.32 -3.33
CA ALA A 29 1.28 -2.68 -3.64
C ALA A 29 1.41 -4.18 -3.99
N PRO A 30 1.42 -4.53 -5.28
CA PRO A 30 1.50 -5.93 -5.71
C PRO A 30 2.92 -6.48 -5.48
N ALA A 31 3.02 -7.69 -4.97
CA ALA A 31 4.25 -8.46 -4.83
C ALA A 31 4.42 -9.55 -5.92
N SER A 32 3.45 -9.71 -6.81
CA SER A 32 3.51 -10.71 -7.90
C SER A 32 2.82 -10.22 -9.16
N VAL A 33 3.05 -10.90 -10.29
CA VAL A 33 2.35 -10.64 -11.55
C VAL A 33 0.87 -11.01 -11.43
N GLN A 34 0.53 -12.01 -10.61
CA GLN A 34 -0.86 -12.35 -10.30
C GLN A 34 -1.57 -11.20 -9.58
N GLU A 35 -0.96 -10.65 -8.53
CA GLU A 35 -1.51 -9.50 -7.81
C GLU A 35 -1.60 -8.26 -8.70
N MET A 36 -0.64 -8.03 -9.61
CA MET A 36 -0.77 -6.96 -10.60
C MET A 36 -2.05 -7.11 -11.44
N ALA A 37 -2.38 -8.32 -11.89
CA ALA A 37 -3.59 -8.57 -12.66
C ALA A 37 -4.86 -8.39 -11.82
N ASP A 38 -4.88 -8.97 -10.62
CA ASP A 38 -6.05 -8.95 -9.72
C ASP A 38 -6.35 -7.54 -9.19
N PHE A 39 -5.30 -6.77 -8.90
CA PHE A 39 -5.44 -5.44 -8.29
C PHE A 39 -6.07 -4.43 -9.26
N VAL A 40 -6.07 -4.67 -10.58
CA VAL A 40 -6.80 -3.82 -11.53
C VAL A 40 -8.30 -3.81 -11.21
N GLY A 41 -8.90 -4.99 -11.05
CA GLY A 41 -10.32 -5.12 -10.71
C GLY A 41 -10.61 -4.49 -9.34
N ILE A 42 -9.79 -4.82 -8.35
CA ILE A 42 -9.92 -4.31 -6.97
C ILE A 42 -9.81 -2.78 -6.96
N ALA A 43 -8.85 -2.18 -7.68
CA ALA A 43 -8.66 -0.73 -7.74
C ALA A 43 -9.89 -0.02 -8.32
N PHE A 44 -10.49 -0.57 -9.38
CA PHE A 44 -11.76 -0.03 -9.91
C PHE A 44 -12.90 -0.15 -8.91
N ASP A 45 -13.06 -1.32 -8.28
CA ASP A 45 -14.12 -1.55 -7.30
C ASP A 45 -14.00 -0.59 -6.10
N LEU A 46 -12.77 -0.36 -5.61
CA LEU A 46 -12.49 0.61 -4.53
C LEU A 46 -12.72 2.05 -4.97
N ALA A 47 -12.26 2.41 -6.17
CA ALA A 47 -12.40 3.76 -6.68
C ALA A 47 -13.88 4.15 -6.86
N PHE A 48 -14.70 3.21 -7.35
CA PHE A 48 -16.13 3.42 -7.52
C PHE A 48 -16.89 3.40 -6.19
N LYS A 49 -16.56 2.47 -5.27
CA LYS A 49 -17.17 2.37 -3.94
C LYS A 49 -17.05 3.69 -3.18
N TYR A 50 -15.84 4.25 -3.11
CA TYR A 50 -15.59 5.45 -2.31
C TYR A 50 -15.64 6.75 -3.11
N ARG A 51 -15.71 6.70 -4.43
CA ARG A 51 -15.49 7.89 -5.28
C ARG A 51 -14.17 8.55 -4.89
N ASN A 52 -13.12 7.74 -4.88
CA ASN A 52 -11.78 8.13 -4.48
C ASN A 52 -10.77 7.58 -5.49
N PRO A 53 -9.69 8.30 -5.79
CA PRO A 53 -8.64 7.72 -6.61
C PRO A 53 -8.02 6.50 -5.92
N ALA A 54 -7.71 5.48 -6.72
CA ALA A 54 -6.92 4.32 -6.34
C ALA A 54 -5.69 4.23 -7.24
N ILE A 55 -4.60 3.71 -6.70
CA ILE A 55 -3.33 3.56 -7.40
C ILE A 55 -2.73 2.19 -7.09
N ILE A 56 -2.14 1.58 -8.11
CA ILE A 56 -1.36 0.36 -7.98
C ILE A 56 0.11 0.78 -8.07
N LEU A 57 0.82 0.75 -6.95
CA LEU A 57 2.23 1.13 -6.86
C LEU A 57 3.09 -0.13 -7.00
N ALA A 58 3.43 -0.46 -8.25
CA ALA A 58 4.39 -1.51 -8.59
C ALA A 58 5.81 -0.95 -8.75
N ASP A 59 6.81 -1.83 -8.79
CA ASP A 59 8.20 -1.49 -9.08
C ASP A 59 8.71 -2.20 -10.34
N GLY A 60 9.90 -1.81 -10.81
CA GLY A 60 10.50 -2.37 -12.02
C GLY A 60 10.79 -3.86 -11.96
N VAL A 61 10.96 -4.47 -10.77
CA VAL A 61 11.17 -5.92 -10.63
C VAL A 61 9.89 -6.63 -11.04
N ILE A 62 8.76 -6.25 -10.44
CA ILE A 62 7.46 -6.85 -10.74
C ILE A 62 7.04 -6.54 -12.19
N GLY A 63 7.28 -5.30 -12.66
CA GLY A 63 6.94 -4.88 -14.02
C GLY A 63 7.69 -5.61 -15.14
N GLN A 64 8.84 -6.22 -14.84
CA GLN A 64 9.65 -7.01 -15.80
C GLN A 64 9.56 -8.51 -15.56
N MET A 65 8.89 -8.94 -14.50
CA MET A 65 8.77 -10.34 -14.13
C MET A 65 7.76 -11.05 -15.02
N MET A 66 8.03 -12.32 -15.33
CA MET A 66 7.12 -13.21 -16.05
C MET A 66 6.71 -14.36 -15.13
N GLU A 67 5.43 -14.43 -14.81
CA GLU A 67 4.84 -15.53 -14.04
C GLU A 67 3.59 -16.05 -14.75
N LYS A 68 3.19 -17.28 -14.44
CA LYS A 68 1.88 -17.76 -14.87
C LYS A 68 0.83 -16.99 -14.08
N VAL A 69 -0.19 -16.50 -14.79
CA VAL A 69 -1.33 -15.82 -14.19
C VAL A 69 -2.62 -16.54 -14.56
N VAL A 70 -3.54 -16.57 -13.60
CA VAL A 70 -4.93 -16.95 -13.83
C VAL A 70 -5.70 -15.64 -13.98
N LEU A 71 -6.20 -15.39 -15.19
CA LEU A 71 -7.01 -14.20 -15.44
C LEU A 71 -8.40 -14.38 -14.85
N PRO A 72 -9.01 -13.31 -14.32
CA PRO A 72 -10.38 -13.37 -13.85
C PRO A 72 -11.33 -13.65 -15.03
N GLU A 73 -12.52 -14.18 -14.71
CA GLU A 73 -13.56 -14.36 -15.71
C GLU A 73 -13.86 -13.04 -16.44
N GLN A 74 -14.08 -13.14 -17.74
CA GLN A 74 -14.41 -11.97 -18.55
C GLN A 74 -15.74 -11.38 -18.07
N ARG A 75 -15.68 -10.15 -17.56
CA ARG A 75 -16.88 -9.39 -17.18
C ARG A 75 -17.53 -8.81 -18.43
N THR A 76 -18.84 -8.99 -18.57
CA THR A 76 -19.61 -8.31 -19.62
C THR A 76 -19.59 -6.80 -19.40
N ARG A 77 -19.44 -6.02 -20.48
CA ARG A 77 -19.55 -4.56 -20.41
C ARG A 77 -20.97 -4.19 -19.97
N LEU A 78 -21.07 -3.36 -18.94
CA LEU A 78 -22.35 -2.79 -18.51
C LEU A 78 -22.95 -1.92 -19.63
N THR A 79 -24.27 -1.99 -19.80
CA THR A 79 -24.99 -1.05 -20.66
C THR A 79 -25.00 0.34 -20.04
N ASP A 80 -25.30 1.35 -20.85
CA ASP A 80 -25.35 2.73 -20.37
C ASP A 80 -26.43 2.91 -19.29
N GLU A 81 -27.56 2.19 -19.41
CA GLU A 81 -28.63 2.15 -18.40
C GLU A 81 -28.14 1.56 -17.07
N GLU A 82 -27.40 0.45 -17.12
CA GLU A 82 -26.83 -0.20 -15.93
C GLU A 82 -25.78 0.68 -15.25
N VAL A 83 -24.95 1.37 -16.03
CA VAL A 83 -23.96 2.33 -15.50
C VAL A 83 -24.67 3.48 -14.79
N ILE A 84 -25.73 4.05 -15.39
CA ILE A 84 -26.50 5.15 -14.79
C ILE A 84 -27.19 4.69 -13.50
N ALA A 85 -27.77 3.48 -13.50
CA ALA A 85 -28.42 2.92 -12.32
C ALA A 85 -27.43 2.66 -11.18
N ARG A 86 -26.25 2.11 -11.48
CA ARG A 86 -25.21 1.81 -10.49
C ARG A 86 -24.48 3.06 -9.99
N CYS A 87 -24.29 4.04 -10.86
CA CYS A 87 -23.51 5.25 -10.61
C CYS A 87 -24.35 6.50 -10.88
N PRO A 88 -25.38 6.80 -10.06
CA PRO A 88 -26.27 7.93 -10.30
C PRO A 88 -25.52 9.28 -10.27
N TRP A 89 -24.35 9.32 -9.62
CA TRP A 89 -23.43 10.47 -9.54
C TRP A 89 -22.58 10.69 -10.81
N ALA A 90 -22.57 9.75 -11.77
CA ALA A 90 -21.72 9.83 -12.96
C ALA A 90 -22.13 10.99 -13.88
N THR A 91 -21.14 11.63 -14.52
CA THR A 91 -21.35 12.74 -15.46
C THR A 91 -21.64 12.24 -16.88
N THR A 92 -22.77 11.56 -17.05
CA THR A 92 -23.22 10.94 -18.33
C THR A 92 -24.07 11.86 -19.20
N GLY A 93 -23.98 13.18 -18.99
CA GLY A 93 -24.84 14.17 -19.64
C GLY A 93 -26.18 14.39 -18.92
N ARG A 94 -26.90 15.47 -19.29
CA ARG A 94 -28.18 15.84 -18.68
C ARG A 94 -29.34 15.33 -19.52
N THR A 95 -30.24 14.56 -18.92
CA THR A 95 -31.54 14.24 -19.52
C THR A 95 -32.59 15.29 -19.15
N HIS A 96 -33.70 15.38 -19.88
CA HIS A 96 -34.75 16.37 -19.62
C HIS A 96 -35.31 16.34 -18.19
N HIS A 97 -35.24 15.19 -17.51
CA HIS A 97 -35.85 14.96 -16.20
C HIS A 97 -34.84 14.89 -15.04
N ARG A 98 -33.53 15.03 -15.32
CA ARG A 98 -32.48 14.93 -14.29
C ARG A 98 -31.79 16.27 -14.07
N THR A 99 -31.53 16.60 -12.81
CA THR A 99 -30.62 17.70 -12.45
C THR A 99 -29.19 17.35 -12.84
N PRO A 100 -28.36 18.32 -13.26
CA PRO A 100 -26.95 18.05 -13.57
C PRO A 100 -26.21 17.52 -12.35
N ASN A 101 -25.37 16.50 -12.55
CA ASN A 101 -24.35 16.13 -11.57
C ASN A 101 -23.20 17.14 -11.68
N ILE A 102 -22.85 17.79 -10.56
CA ILE A 102 -21.78 18.79 -10.51
C ILE A 102 -20.61 18.20 -9.73
N ILE A 103 -19.44 18.17 -10.36
CA ILE A 103 -18.17 17.83 -9.72
C ILE A 103 -17.36 19.11 -9.64
N THR A 104 -17.28 19.68 -8.44
CA THR A 104 -16.42 20.82 -8.11
C THR A 104 -15.50 20.45 -6.96
N SER A 105 -14.31 21.03 -6.89
CA SER A 105 -13.43 20.94 -5.72
C SER A 105 -13.39 22.23 -4.89
N LEU A 106 -14.13 23.25 -5.33
CA LEU A 106 -14.11 24.59 -4.76
C LEU A 106 -15.52 25.04 -4.40
N GLU A 107 -15.68 25.43 -3.13
CA GLU A 107 -16.79 26.25 -2.67
C GLU A 107 -16.24 27.65 -2.34
N LEU A 108 -16.91 28.71 -2.80
CA LEU A 108 -16.46 30.09 -2.56
C LEU A 108 -16.73 30.55 -1.12
N ASP A 109 -17.78 30.01 -0.50
CA ASP A 109 -18.09 30.25 0.90
C ASP A 109 -17.25 29.35 1.81
N PRO A 110 -16.45 29.91 2.74
CA PRO A 110 -15.59 29.11 3.61
C PRO A 110 -16.34 28.11 4.50
N ALA A 111 -17.57 28.43 4.94
CA ALA A 111 -18.34 27.53 5.81
C ALA A 111 -18.87 26.33 5.03
N GLU A 112 -19.28 26.51 3.78
CA GLU A 112 -19.63 25.40 2.88
C GLU A 112 -18.39 24.57 2.51
N MET A 113 -17.25 25.22 2.28
CA MET A 113 -15.99 24.53 2.01
C MET A 113 -15.54 23.67 3.21
N GLU A 114 -15.70 24.16 4.43
CA GLU A 114 -15.37 23.41 5.65
C GLU A 114 -16.24 22.15 5.77
N LYS A 115 -17.56 22.25 5.55
CA LYS A 115 -18.47 21.09 5.55
C LYS A 115 -18.02 20.04 4.52
N ARG A 116 -17.59 20.49 3.34
CA ARG A 116 -17.06 19.61 2.29
C ARG A 116 -15.77 18.91 2.73
N ASN A 117 -14.84 19.63 3.34
CA ASN A 117 -13.60 19.06 3.85
C ASN A 117 -13.87 18.04 4.96
N ILE A 118 -14.76 18.34 5.92
CA ILE A 118 -15.16 17.40 6.98
C ILE A 118 -15.79 16.14 6.38
N HIS A 119 -16.63 16.28 5.34
CA HIS A 119 -17.19 15.14 4.63
C HIS A 119 -16.08 14.25 4.00
N LEU A 120 -15.07 14.86 3.37
CA LEU A 120 -13.92 14.13 2.81
C LEU A 120 -13.09 13.43 3.90
N GLN A 121 -12.84 14.09 5.04
CA GLN A 121 -12.12 13.48 6.16
C GLN A 121 -12.87 12.28 6.73
N LYS A 122 -14.21 12.35 6.84
CA LYS A 122 -15.04 11.20 7.25
C LYS A 122 -14.93 10.04 6.27
N LYS A 123 -14.94 10.33 4.96
CA LYS A 123 -14.73 9.31 3.92
C LYS A 123 -13.35 8.65 4.05
N TYR A 124 -12.29 9.41 4.32
CA TYR A 124 -10.96 8.85 4.49
C TYR A 124 -10.87 7.97 5.75
N ALA A 125 -11.47 8.38 6.86
CA ALA A 125 -11.56 7.55 8.07
C ALA A 125 -12.31 6.23 7.82
N GLU A 126 -13.39 6.25 7.04
CA GLU A 126 -14.11 5.04 6.63
C GLU A 126 -13.22 4.11 5.79
N ILE A 127 -12.43 4.66 4.87
CA ILE A 127 -11.46 3.86 4.09
C ILE A 127 -10.39 3.26 5.00
N GLU A 128 -9.83 4.05 5.93
CA GLU A 128 -8.81 3.60 6.88
C GLU A 128 -9.29 2.48 7.80
N GLU A 129 -10.59 2.42 8.10
CA GLU A 129 -11.16 1.34 8.89
C GLU A 129 -11.41 0.07 8.06
N ASN A 130 -11.87 0.22 6.81
CA ASN A 130 -12.43 -0.90 6.05
C ASN A 130 -11.50 -1.49 4.98
N GLU A 131 -10.47 -0.76 4.56
CA GLU A 131 -9.69 -1.11 3.36
C GLU A 131 -8.22 -1.44 3.64
N VAL A 132 -7.85 -1.59 4.91
CA VAL A 132 -6.50 -2.05 5.29
C VAL A 132 -6.33 -3.51 4.90
N ARG A 133 -5.28 -3.78 4.10
CA ARG A 133 -4.90 -5.13 3.65
C ARG A 133 -3.43 -5.37 3.95
N PHE A 134 -3.14 -6.52 4.52
CA PHE A 134 -1.77 -6.97 4.78
C PHE A 134 -1.75 -8.49 4.88
N GLU A 135 -0.55 -9.05 4.80
CA GLU A 135 -0.27 -10.46 5.02
C GLU A 135 0.74 -10.61 6.15
N GLU A 136 0.54 -11.60 7.01
CA GLU A 136 1.47 -11.97 8.08
C GLU A 136 1.96 -13.39 7.85
N LEU A 137 3.27 -13.58 7.98
CA LEU A 137 3.92 -14.89 7.88
C LEU A 137 4.80 -15.09 9.13
N HIS A 138 4.53 -16.16 9.87
CA HIS A 138 5.28 -16.53 11.08
C HIS A 138 5.40 -15.40 12.11
N CYS A 139 4.35 -14.60 12.30
CA CYS A 139 4.35 -13.45 13.22
C CYS A 139 3.94 -13.82 14.65
N GLU A 140 3.31 -14.97 14.88
CA GLU A 140 2.77 -15.36 16.19
C GLU A 140 3.85 -15.64 17.22
N ASP A 141 4.98 -16.25 16.82
CA ASP A 141 6.09 -16.60 17.71
C ASP A 141 7.36 -15.77 17.46
N ALA A 142 7.26 -14.76 16.59
CA ALA A 142 8.38 -13.93 16.18
C ALA A 142 8.96 -13.10 17.33
N GLU A 143 10.28 -13.09 17.46
CA GLU A 143 11.06 -12.18 18.31
C GLU A 143 11.52 -10.94 17.54
N TYR A 144 11.56 -11.00 16.21
CA TYR A 144 11.88 -9.87 15.32
C TYR A 144 10.86 -9.80 14.19
N LEU A 145 10.61 -8.62 13.64
CA LEU A 145 9.70 -8.44 12.52
C LEU A 145 10.42 -7.82 11.32
N ILE A 146 10.21 -8.35 10.13
CA ILE A 146 10.52 -7.66 8.88
C ILE A 146 9.22 -7.03 8.35
N VAL A 147 9.29 -5.77 7.91
CA VAL A 147 8.19 -5.11 7.20
C VAL A 147 8.68 -4.71 5.82
N ALA A 148 8.02 -5.20 4.78
CA ALA A 148 8.39 -4.98 3.39
C ALA A 148 7.16 -5.04 2.49
N PHE A 149 7.13 -4.25 1.41
CA PHE A 149 6.04 -4.25 0.43
C PHE A 149 6.56 -4.52 -0.98
N GLY A 150 5.65 -4.84 -1.91
CA GLY A 150 5.98 -5.06 -3.31
C GLY A 150 7.02 -6.17 -3.52
N SER A 151 7.95 -5.99 -4.45
CA SER A 151 9.02 -6.98 -4.70
C SER A 151 9.90 -7.24 -3.48
N CYS A 152 10.19 -6.22 -2.66
CA CYS A 152 10.96 -6.37 -1.42
C CYS A 152 10.33 -7.37 -0.45
N ALA A 153 9.01 -7.53 -0.46
CA ALA A 153 8.34 -8.50 0.40
C ALA A 153 8.70 -9.95 0.04
N ARG A 154 8.91 -10.27 -1.25
CA ARG A 154 9.34 -11.61 -1.68
C ARG A 154 10.76 -11.92 -1.20
N ILE A 155 11.65 -10.93 -1.31
CA ILE A 155 13.04 -11.04 -0.86
C ILE A 155 13.07 -11.20 0.66
N ALA A 156 12.29 -10.39 1.37
CA ALA A 156 12.11 -10.47 2.81
C ALA A 156 11.53 -11.82 3.26
N GLN A 157 10.59 -12.41 2.49
CA GLN A 157 10.04 -13.73 2.78
C GLN A 157 11.13 -14.80 2.71
N LYS A 158 11.96 -14.81 1.66
CA LYS A 158 13.08 -15.75 1.55
C LYS A 158 14.11 -15.54 2.66
N ALA A 159 14.43 -14.29 2.99
CA ALA A 159 15.32 -13.95 4.10
C ALA A 159 14.77 -14.42 5.45
N MET A 160 13.46 -14.28 5.67
CA MET A 160 12.77 -14.76 6.86
C MET A 160 12.87 -16.28 6.97
N GLU A 161 12.57 -17.03 5.89
CA GLU A 161 12.70 -18.49 5.88
C GLU A 161 14.12 -18.94 6.27
N MET A 162 15.13 -18.37 5.62
CA MET A 162 16.55 -18.69 5.88
C MET A 162 16.98 -18.33 7.30
N ALA A 163 16.60 -17.15 7.80
CA ALA A 163 16.90 -16.77 9.19
C ALA A 163 16.24 -17.70 10.20
N ARG A 164 15.02 -18.19 9.92
CA ARG A 164 14.35 -19.17 10.78
C ARG A 164 15.03 -20.54 10.74
N GLU A 165 15.57 -20.97 9.60
CA GLU A 165 16.41 -22.18 9.51
C GLU A 165 17.66 -22.07 10.39
N GLU A 166 18.20 -20.86 10.58
CA GLU A 166 19.30 -20.56 11.52
C GLU A 166 18.83 -20.40 12.99
N GLY A 167 17.55 -20.59 13.28
CA GLY A 167 16.97 -20.49 14.63
C GLY A 167 16.58 -19.08 15.06
N ILE A 168 16.64 -18.08 14.16
CA ILE A 168 16.19 -16.71 14.44
C ILE A 168 14.68 -16.63 14.21
N LYS A 169 13.91 -16.42 15.28
CA LYS A 169 12.45 -16.26 15.18
C LYS A 169 12.09 -14.90 14.60
N VAL A 170 12.11 -14.78 13.29
CA VAL A 170 11.69 -13.57 12.56
C VAL A 170 10.39 -13.83 11.80
N GLY A 171 9.43 -12.91 11.91
CA GLY A 171 8.21 -12.91 11.11
C GLY A 171 8.25 -11.85 10.00
N LEU A 172 7.33 -11.94 9.05
CA LEU A 172 7.15 -10.95 7.99
C LEU A 172 5.73 -10.39 8.02
N LEU A 173 5.60 -9.07 8.10
CA LEU A 173 4.36 -8.36 7.82
C LEU A 173 4.51 -7.62 6.50
N ARG A 174 3.67 -7.98 5.52
CA ARG A 174 3.63 -7.35 4.20
C ARG A 174 2.42 -6.44 4.07
N PRO A 175 2.60 -5.11 4.02
CA PRO A 175 1.53 -4.21 3.62
C PRO A 175 1.11 -4.50 2.17
N ILE A 176 -0.17 -4.81 1.97
CA ILE A 176 -0.79 -4.90 0.64
C ILE A 176 -1.39 -3.53 0.28
N THR A 177 -1.94 -2.82 1.27
CA THR A 177 -2.23 -1.39 1.15
C THR A 177 -1.15 -0.55 1.82
N LEU A 178 -0.63 0.44 1.09
CA LEU A 178 0.34 1.42 1.60
C LEU A 178 -0.38 2.65 2.18
N TRP A 179 -1.52 3.01 1.61
CA TRP A 179 -2.56 3.76 2.29
C TRP A 179 -3.92 3.16 1.91
N PRO A 180 -4.80 2.84 2.88
CA PRO A 180 -4.57 2.94 4.32
C PRO A 180 -3.51 1.94 4.82
N PHE A 181 -2.62 2.40 5.70
CA PHE A 181 -1.46 1.62 6.17
C PHE A 181 -1.86 0.69 7.33
N PRO A 182 -1.30 -0.53 7.45
CA PRO A 182 -1.63 -1.48 8.52
C PRO A 182 -1.01 -1.11 9.89
N SER A 183 -1.14 0.14 10.33
CA SER A 183 -0.53 0.64 11.57
C SER A 183 -0.97 -0.16 12.80
N LYS A 184 -2.26 -0.53 12.89
CA LYS A 184 -2.78 -1.32 14.02
C LYS A 184 -2.17 -2.72 14.10
N ALA A 185 -1.96 -3.37 12.95
CA ALA A 185 -1.35 -4.69 12.90
C ALA A 185 0.12 -4.64 13.31
N ILE A 186 0.88 -3.66 12.78
CA ILE A 186 2.28 -3.44 13.15
C ILE A 186 2.40 -3.11 14.66
N ALA A 187 1.54 -2.22 15.17
CA ALA A 187 1.52 -1.85 16.59
C ALA A 187 1.24 -3.05 17.51
N ALA A 188 0.35 -3.96 17.10
CA ALA A 188 0.04 -5.16 17.88
C ALA A 188 1.27 -6.09 18.04
N ARG A 189 2.17 -6.11 17.05
CA ARG A 189 3.42 -6.88 17.11
C ARG A 189 4.52 -6.21 17.93
N ALA A 190 4.48 -4.88 18.07
CA ALA A 190 5.49 -4.13 18.81
C ALA A 190 5.62 -4.55 20.29
N ALA A 191 4.57 -5.07 20.91
CA ALA A 191 4.63 -5.57 22.29
C ALA A 191 5.42 -6.89 22.43
N GLN A 192 5.58 -7.64 21.33
CA GLN A 192 6.18 -8.98 21.32
C GLN A 192 7.62 -8.96 20.80
N VAL A 193 7.88 -8.14 19.77
CA VAL A 193 9.18 -8.15 19.08
C VAL A 193 10.21 -7.25 19.75
N LYS A 194 11.47 -7.67 19.68
CA LYS A 194 12.64 -6.93 20.17
C LYS A 194 13.07 -5.81 19.22
N GLY A 195 12.66 -5.89 17.96
CA GLY A 195 12.93 -4.88 16.94
C GLY A 195 12.28 -5.20 15.60
N ILE A 196 12.19 -4.17 14.76
CA ILE A 196 11.59 -4.24 13.42
C ILE A 196 12.60 -3.76 12.39
N LEU A 197 12.79 -4.53 11.31
CA LEU A 197 13.60 -4.13 10.16
C LEU A 197 12.67 -3.84 8.97
N THR A 198 12.74 -2.63 8.42
CA THR A 198 12.11 -2.35 7.12
C THR A 198 13.06 -2.66 5.99
N VAL A 199 12.53 -3.26 4.91
CA VAL A 199 13.30 -3.58 3.70
C VAL A 199 12.67 -2.86 2.51
N GLU A 200 13.44 -1.95 1.89
CA GLU A 200 12.93 -1.04 0.86
C GLU A 200 13.90 -0.85 -0.33
N LEU A 201 13.39 -0.65 -1.55
CA LEU A 201 14.17 -0.19 -2.72
C LEU A 201 14.21 1.34 -2.81
N ASN A 202 14.46 2.00 -1.69
CA ASN A 202 14.56 3.45 -1.56
C ASN A 202 15.41 3.82 -0.32
N ALA A 203 15.53 5.12 -0.05
CA ALA A 203 16.36 5.65 1.04
C ALA A 203 15.71 5.62 2.44
N GLY A 204 14.58 4.92 2.58
CA GLY A 204 13.77 4.82 3.80
C GLY A 204 12.59 5.76 3.77
N GLN A 205 11.47 5.30 3.22
CA GLN A 205 10.21 6.06 3.21
C GLN A 205 9.15 5.39 4.08
N MET A 206 8.88 4.09 3.87
CA MET A 206 7.93 3.32 4.67
C MET A 206 8.38 3.21 6.14
N VAL A 207 9.69 3.19 6.40
CA VAL A 207 10.24 3.18 7.77
C VAL A 207 9.65 4.27 8.68
N GLU A 208 9.29 5.43 8.13
CA GLU A 208 8.64 6.48 8.92
C GLU A 208 7.25 6.07 9.39
N ASP A 209 6.45 5.45 8.53
CA ASP A 209 5.12 4.94 8.90
C ASP A 209 5.22 3.78 9.90
N VAL A 210 6.22 2.92 9.78
CA VAL A 210 6.47 1.84 10.75
C VAL A 210 6.86 2.42 12.11
N ARG A 211 7.76 3.41 12.15
CA ARG A 211 8.14 4.10 13.39
C ARG A 211 6.94 4.78 14.06
N LEU A 212 6.12 5.47 13.28
CA LEU A 212 4.90 6.11 13.75
C LEU A 212 3.88 5.08 14.25
N ALA A 213 3.70 3.96 13.55
CA ALA A 213 2.77 2.90 13.93
C ALA A 213 3.11 2.29 15.30
N VAL A 214 4.39 2.16 15.63
CA VAL A 214 4.82 1.63 16.94
C VAL A 214 5.09 2.72 17.99
N GLU A 215 4.84 3.99 17.67
CA GLU A 215 5.13 5.13 18.54
C GLU A 215 6.58 5.11 19.09
N CYS A 216 7.53 4.64 18.29
CA CYS A 216 8.94 4.43 18.68
C CYS A 216 9.15 3.55 19.93
N LYS A 217 8.19 2.69 20.30
CA LYS A 217 8.27 1.81 21.49
C LYS A 217 9.28 0.68 21.34
N VAL A 218 9.57 0.28 20.10
CA VAL A 218 10.59 -0.72 19.76
C VAL A 218 11.57 -0.15 18.74
N PRO A 219 12.83 -0.63 18.71
CA PRO A 219 13.77 -0.26 17.66
C PRO A 219 13.20 -0.56 16.27
N VAL A 220 13.20 0.45 15.39
CA VAL A 220 12.81 0.31 13.99
C VAL A 220 13.97 0.77 13.10
N GLU A 221 14.58 -0.19 12.46
CA GLU A 221 15.75 -0.04 11.61
C GLU A 221 15.37 -0.15 10.13
N HIS A 222 16.18 0.48 9.28
CA HIS A 222 16.00 0.45 7.83
C HIS A 222 17.16 -0.31 7.18
N PHE A 223 16.83 -1.15 6.22
CA PHE A 223 17.73 -1.66 5.21
C PHE A 223 17.15 -1.37 3.82
N GLY A 224 17.93 -0.71 2.98
CA GLY A 224 17.49 -0.45 1.61
C GLY A 224 18.61 -0.32 0.63
N ARG A 225 18.28 -0.62 -0.63
CA ARG A 225 19.18 -0.50 -1.77
C ARG A 225 18.67 0.56 -2.72
N LEU A 226 19.60 1.24 -3.40
CA LEU A 226 19.33 2.41 -4.21
C LEU A 226 19.77 2.20 -5.65
N GLY A 227 19.27 3.02 -6.56
CA GLY A 227 19.78 3.11 -7.93
C GLY A 227 19.58 1.86 -8.78
N GLY A 228 18.60 1.01 -8.45
CA GLY A 228 18.31 -0.20 -9.22
C GLY A 228 18.87 -1.49 -8.65
N ILE A 229 19.70 -1.42 -7.62
CA ILE A 229 20.26 -2.61 -6.99
C ILE A 229 19.17 -3.29 -6.17
N VAL A 230 18.90 -4.56 -6.49
CA VAL A 230 17.97 -5.41 -5.76
C VAL A 230 18.74 -6.11 -4.63
N PRO A 231 18.25 -6.10 -3.37
CA PRO A 231 18.93 -6.79 -2.28
C PRO A 231 18.84 -8.30 -2.42
N ASP A 232 19.90 -9.00 -2.04
CA ASP A 232 19.85 -10.45 -1.84
C ASP A 232 19.28 -10.80 -0.45
N PRO A 233 18.63 -11.97 -0.28
CA PRO A 233 18.13 -12.41 1.03
C PRO A 233 19.21 -12.43 2.13
N ASP A 234 20.45 -12.83 1.80
CA ASP A 234 21.57 -12.84 2.74
C ASP A 234 21.95 -11.43 3.23
N GLU A 235 21.82 -10.40 2.38
CA GLU A 235 22.04 -9.01 2.78
C GLU A 235 20.98 -8.57 3.80
N VAL A 236 19.72 -9.00 3.63
CA VAL A 236 18.64 -8.72 4.58
C VAL A 236 18.91 -9.39 5.93
N ILE A 237 19.35 -10.65 5.93
CA ILE A 237 19.69 -11.38 7.17
C ILE A 237 20.88 -10.73 7.88
N THR A 238 21.90 -10.33 7.11
CA THR A 238 23.08 -9.63 7.65
C THR A 238 22.66 -8.31 8.31
N ALA A 239 21.84 -7.51 7.61
CA ALA A 239 21.31 -6.27 8.16
C ALA A 239 20.47 -6.50 9.41
N LEU A 240 19.64 -7.55 9.44
CA LEU A 240 18.85 -7.94 10.61
C LEU A 240 19.76 -8.22 11.82
N LYS A 241 20.81 -9.03 11.62
CA LYS A 241 21.76 -9.39 12.67
C LYS A 241 22.53 -8.19 13.20
N GLU A 242 23.13 -7.42 12.30
CA GLU A 242 23.98 -6.26 12.64
C GLU A 242 23.20 -5.14 13.34
N LYS A 243 21.96 -4.89 12.90
CA LYS A 243 21.19 -3.74 13.37
C LYS A 243 20.33 -4.05 14.60
N LEU A 244 19.82 -5.27 14.73
CA LEU A 244 18.84 -5.61 15.77
C LEU A 244 19.27 -6.71 16.74
N ILE A 245 20.00 -7.73 16.29
CA ILE A 245 20.28 -8.92 17.13
C ILE A 245 21.52 -8.73 18.00
N LYS A 246 22.54 -8.03 17.48
CA LYS A 246 23.85 -7.78 18.12
C LYS A 246 24.55 -9.05 18.65
#